data_AF-A0A8B8DZ33-F1
#
_entry.id   AF-A0A8B8DZ33-F1
#
_cell.length_a   1.000
_cell.length_b   1.000
_cell.length_c   1.000
_cell.angle_alpha   90.00
_cell.angle_beta   90.00
_cell.angle_gamma   90.00
#
_symmetry.space_group_name_H-M   'P 1'
#
loop_
_entity.id
_entity.type
_entity.pdbx_description
1 polymer ?
#
loop_
_entity_poly.entity_id
_entity_poly.type
_entity_poly.pdbx_seq_one_letter_code
_entity_poly.pdbx_strand_id
1 'polypeptide(L)'
;MLAVMDHNYHKERDVATTLDGNPYVQGQVSRRTKMWVAYERRKVKEFSYIPDLIAACMLSTYGKSIRSFTKSTKAQELETVSKNLSGKANPGSSQLLDQMRSRKKQIMPP
;
A
#
# COMPACT_ATOMS: atom_id res chain seq x y z
N MET A 1 13.93 5.63 9.84
CA MET A 1 13.14 5.88 11.06
C MET A 1 11.73 5.28 10.94
N LEU A 2 10.91 5.68 9.96
CA LEU A 2 9.53 5.18 9.77
C LEU A 2 9.41 3.64 9.72
N ALA A 3 10.27 2.96 8.95
CA ALA A 3 10.24 1.50 8.83
C ALA A 3 10.58 0.75 10.13
N VAL A 4 11.47 1.33 10.96
CA VAL A 4 11.81 0.77 12.28
C VAL A 4 10.65 0.94 13.25
N MET A 5 9.96 2.08 13.18
CA MET A 5 8.79 2.36 14.01
C MET A 5 7.59 1.48 13.60
N ASP A 6 7.33 1.29 12.30
CA ASP A 6 6.34 0.33 11.79
C ASP A 6 6.63 -1.10 12.29
N HIS A 7 7.89 -1.50 12.20
CA HIS A 7 8.32 -2.81 12.69
C HIS A 7 8.02 -2.96 14.18
N ASN A 8 8.36 -1.96 15.00
CA ASN A 8 8.13 -1.98 16.44
C ASN A 8 6.63 -1.98 16.78
N TYR A 9 5.82 -1.15 16.13
CA TYR A 9 4.38 -1.09 16.34
C TYR A 9 3.68 -2.42 16.02
N HIS A 10 4.24 -3.20 15.09
CA HIS A 10 3.66 -4.47 14.66
C HIS A 10 4.36 -5.72 15.20
N LYS A 11 5.36 -5.57 16.09
CA LYS A 11 6.18 -6.66 16.62
C LYS A 11 5.41 -7.61 17.54
N GLU A 12 4.41 -7.09 18.25
CA GLU A 12 3.64 -7.83 19.27
C GLU A 12 2.16 -7.97 18.91
N ARG A 13 1.85 -7.96 17.59
CA ARG A 13 0.47 -8.18 17.14
C ARG A 13 -0.08 -9.51 17.62
N ASP A 14 -1.31 -9.46 18.14
CA ASP A 14 -2.10 -10.64 18.48
C ASP A 14 -2.26 -11.60 17.31
N VAL A 15 -2.57 -12.84 17.67
CA VAL A 15 -3.00 -13.89 16.75
C VAL A 15 -4.39 -13.52 16.20
N ALA A 16 -4.60 -13.76 14.91
CA ALA A 16 -5.90 -13.64 14.28
C ALA A 16 -6.78 -14.81 14.75
N THR A 17 -8.00 -14.51 15.18
CA THR A 17 -8.95 -15.51 15.67
C THR A 17 -10.08 -15.72 14.66
N THR A 18 -10.65 -16.92 14.64
CA THR A 18 -11.91 -17.20 13.93
C THR A 18 -13.09 -16.59 14.70
N LEU A 19 -14.29 -16.68 14.11
CA LEU A 19 -15.53 -16.24 14.77
C LEU A 19 -15.78 -17.00 16.09
N ASP A 20 -15.28 -18.22 16.20
CA ASP A 20 -15.38 -19.06 17.40
C ASP A 20 -14.29 -18.76 18.45
N GLY A 21 -13.42 -17.77 18.21
CA GLY A 21 -12.34 -17.39 19.11
C GLY A 21 -11.07 -18.25 19.03
N ASN A 22 -11.04 -19.25 18.14
CA ASN A 22 -9.87 -20.12 17.96
C ASN A 22 -8.79 -19.43 17.11
N PRO A 23 -7.50 -19.66 17.37
CA PRO A 23 -6.43 -19.08 16.59
C PRO A 23 -6.44 -19.60 15.15
N TYR A 24 -6.19 -18.70 14.20
CA TYR A 24 -6.04 -19.07 12.80
C TYR A 24 -4.66 -19.67 12.56
N VAL A 25 -4.62 -20.97 12.24
CA VAL A 25 -3.39 -21.73 12.04
C VAL A 25 -3.20 -22.04 10.55
N GLN A 26 -1.99 -21.81 10.05
CA GLN A 26 -1.59 -22.14 8.69
C GLN A 26 -0.32 -23.00 8.69
N GLY A 27 -0.31 -24.06 7.89
CA GLY A 27 0.89 -24.86 7.67
C GLY A 27 1.90 -24.11 6.80
N GLN A 28 3.15 -24.02 7.24
CA GLN A 28 4.26 -23.46 6.47
C GLN A 28 5.49 -24.36 6.60
N VAL A 29 6.25 -24.49 5.50
CA VAL A 29 7.55 -25.16 5.54
C VAL A 29 8.56 -24.26 6.23
N SER A 30 9.10 -24.73 7.34
CA SER A 30 10.14 -24.03 8.09
C SER A 30 11.43 -23.96 7.27
N ARG A 31 11.95 -22.74 7.07
CA ARG A 31 13.23 -22.55 6.35
C ARG A 31 14.43 -23.17 7.08
N ARG A 32 14.36 -23.25 8.42
CA ARG A 32 15.43 -23.77 9.30
C ARG A 32 15.42 -25.29 9.35
N THR A 33 14.27 -25.88 9.66
CA THR A 33 14.16 -27.33 9.92
C THR A 33 13.73 -28.13 8.70
N LYS A 34 13.31 -27.45 7.61
CA LYS A 34 12.79 -28.07 6.37
C LYS A 34 11.56 -28.97 6.58
N MET A 35 10.87 -28.83 7.70
CA MET A 35 9.65 -29.57 8.03
C MET A 35 8.42 -28.66 7.96
N TRP A 36 7.25 -29.27 7.78
CA TRP A 36 5.97 -28.59 7.95
C TRP A 36 5.76 -28.23 9.42
N VAL A 37 5.41 -26.98 9.67
CA VAL A 37 5.13 -26.44 11.00
C VAL A 37 3.82 -25.67 10.95
N ALA A 38 3.01 -25.84 11.98
CA ALA A 38 1.82 -25.04 12.21
C ALA A 38 2.23 -23.65 12.71
N TYR A 39 1.87 -22.61 11.98
CA TYR A 39 2.10 -21.22 12.36
C TYR A 39 0.78 -20.51 12.64
N GLU A 40 0.73 -19.84 13.77
CA GLU A 40 -0.37 -18.94 14.12
C GLU A 40 -0.25 -17.65 13.31
N ARG A 41 -1.30 -17.33 12.54
CA ARG A 41 -1.33 -16.14 11.72
C ARG A 41 -1.68 -14.95 12.60
N ARG A 42 -0.86 -13.89 12.55
CA ARG A 42 -1.13 -12.65 13.27
C ARG A 42 -2.19 -11.80 12.58
N LYS A 43 -2.88 -10.95 13.35
CA LYS A 43 -3.85 -9.97 12.83
C LYS A 43 -3.23 -9.10 11.74
N VAL A 44 -4.04 -8.66 10.78
CA VAL A 44 -3.62 -7.81 9.66
C VAL A 44 -2.99 -6.51 10.19
N LYS A 45 -2.00 -5.96 9.46
CA LYS A 45 -1.40 -4.67 9.85
C LYS A 45 -2.45 -3.58 9.67
N GLU A 46 -2.71 -2.82 10.74
CA GLU A 46 -3.48 -1.60 10.66
C GLU A 46 -2.53 -0.41 10.54
N PHE A 47 -2.84 0.53 9.65
CA PHE A 47 -1.97 1.65 9.31
C PHE A 47 -2.60 3.01 9.66
N SER A 48 -3.60 3.02 10.53
CA SER A 48 -4.34 4.22 10.95
C SER A 48 -3.45 5.29 11.59
N TYR A 49 -2.34 4.88 12.22
CA TYR A 49 -1.38 5.77 12.87
C TYR A 49 -0.38 6.44 11.92
N ILE A 50 -0.30 6.01 10.65
CA ILE A 50 0.68 6.55 9.68
C ILE A 50 0.53 8.07 9.48
N PRO A 51 -0.68 8.65 9.30
CA PRO A 51 -0.83 10.09 9.10
C PRO A 51 -0.25 10.92 10.25
N ASP A 52 -0.54 10.53 11.49
CA ASP A 52 -0.04 11.20 12.69
C ASP A 52 1.48 11.05 12.81
N LEU A 53 2.02 9.88 12.45
CA LEU A 53 3.46 9.64 12.43
C LEU A 53 4.19 10.51 11.41
N ILE A 54 3.64 10.67 10.19
CA ILE A 54 4.20 11.58 9.19
C ILE A 54 4.18 13.01 9.72
N ALA A 55 3.12 13.41 10.42
CA ALA A 55 3.03 14.74 11.04
C ALA A 55 4.14 14.96 12.08
N ALA A 56 4.35 13.99 12.96
CA ALA A 56 5.41 14.03 13.97
C ALA A 56 6.81 14.07 13.34
N CYS A 57 7.06 13.24 12.32
CA CYS A 57 8.34 13.23 11.60
C CYS A 57 8.62 14.57 10.93
N MET A 58 7.63 15.16 10.24
CA MET A 58 7.76 16.47 9.60
C MET A 58 8.09 17.57 10.62
N LEU A 59 7.42 17.55 11.78
CA LEU A 59 7.71 18.48 12.86
C LEU A 59 9.12 18.31 13.41
N SER A 60 9.55 17.07 13.68
CA SER A 60 10.89 16.83 14.26
C SER A 60 12.04 17.15 13.29
N THR A 61 11.84 16.92 12.00
CA THR A 61 12.89 17.06 10.98
C THR A 61 13.00 18.48 10.46
N TYR A 62 11.85 19.15 10.28
CA TYR A 62 11.78 20.46 9.63
C TYR A 62 11.23 21.57 10.53
N GLY A 63 10.84 21.28 11.77
CA GLY A 63 10.24 22.24 12.70
C GLY A 63 8.87 22.76 12.26
N LYS A 64 8.24 22.12 11.27
CA LYS A 64 7.04 22.64 10.60
C LYS A 64 5.91 21.63 10.62
N SER A 65 4.67 22.15 10.75
CA SER A 65 3.45 21.35 10.65
C SER A 65 3.24 20.88 9.21
N ILE A 66 2.66 19.69 9.04
CA ILE A 66 2.16 19.20 7.74
C ILE A 66 1.30 20.24 7.01
N ARG A 67 0.50 21.02 7.75
CA ARG A 67 -0.39 22.04 7.16
C ARG A 67 0.37 23.19 6.50
N SER A 68 1.61 23.45 6.92
CA SER A 68 2.48 24.46 6.32
C SER A 68 3.26 23.95 5.11
N PHE A 69 3.18 22.64 4.82
CA PHE A 69 3.88 22.07 3.69
C PHE A 69 3.14 22.40 2.40
N THR A 70 3.79 23.18 1.55
CA THR A 70 3.35 23.45 0.19
C THR A 70 4.15 22.57 -0.77
N LYS A 71 3.46 21.96 -1.74
CA LYS A 71 4.13 21.22 -2.82
C LYS A 71 5.03 22.20 -3.59
N SER A 72 6.23 21.76 -3.94
CA SER A 72 7.11 22.54 -4.83
C SER A 72 6.51 22.62 -6.23
N THR A 73 6.92 23.64 -7.00
CA THR A 73 6.53 23.78 -8.42
C THR A 73 6.82 22.52 -9.22
N LYS A 74 8.01 21.93 -9.03
CA LYS A 74 8.40 20.65 -9.64
C LYS A 74 7.46 19.50 -9.27
N ALA A 75 7.00 19.42 -8.02
CA ALA A 75 6.06 18.39 -7.59
C ALA A 75 4.67 18.59 -8.21
N GLN A 76 4.24 19.85 -8.39
CA GLN A 76 2.99 20.18 -9.09
C GLN A 76 3.07 19.87 -10.59
N GLU A 77 4.20 20.17 -11.24
CA GLU A 77 4.47 19.83 -12.64
C GLU A 77 4.50 18.30 -12.87
N LEU A 78 5.05 17.53 -11.93
CA LEU A 78 5.07 16.07 -12.04
C LEU A 78 3.66 15.46 -12.01
N GLU A 79 2.71 16.07 -11.30
CA GLU A 79 1.30 15.62 -11.32
C GLU A 79 0.62 15.85 -12.67
N THR A 80 0.99 16.92 -13.39
CA THR A 80 0.44 17.17 -14.74
C THR A 80 1.04 16.21 -15.77
N VAL A 81 2.33 15.89 -15.63
CA VAL A 81 3.07 14.97 -16.52
C VAL A 81 2.69 13.50 -16.27
N SER A 82 2.40 13.11 -15.03
CA SER A 82 2.16 11.72 -14.64
C SER A 82 0.81 11.51 -13.96
N LYS A 83 -0.27 11.83 -14.68
CA LYS A 83 -1.67 11.62 -14.24
C LYS A 83 -2.02 10.20 -13.79
N ASN A 84 -1.26 9.19 -14.18
CA ASN A 84 -1.48 7.79 -13.79
C ASN A 84 -1.22 7.57 -12.29
N LEU A 85 -0.51 8.49 -11.64
CA LEU A 85 -0.28 8.53 -10.20
C LEU A 85 -1.27 9.47 -9.47
N SER A 86 -2.08 10.25 -10.20
CA SER A 86 -2.91 11.36 -9.67
C SER A 86 -4.35 10.96 -9.33
N GLY A 87 -4.63 9.68 -9.06
CA GLY A 87 -5.89 9.25 -8.43
C GLY A 87 -7.17 9.32 -9.28
N LYS A 88 -7.11 9.40 -10.62
CA LYS A 88 -8.30 9.09 -11.44
C LYS A 88 -8.47 7.57 -11.51
N ALA A 89 -9.68 7.10 -11.23
CA ALA A 89 -10.01 5.68 -11.33
C ALA A 89 -9.66 5.16 -12.73
N ASN A 90 -8.99 4.01 -12.79
CA ASN A 90 -8.67 3.33 -14.05
C ASN A 90 -9.96 3.19 -14.87
N PRO A 91 -10.01 3.59 -16.15
CA PRO A 91 -11.16 3.31 -16.99
C PRO A 91 -11.52 1.82 -16.90
N GLY A 92 -12.82 1.53 -16.80
CA GLY A 92 -13.29 0.16 -16.63
C GLY A 92 -12.76 -0.76 -17.73
N SER A 93 -12.62 -2.05 -17.43
CA SER A 93 -12.07 -3.04 -18.36
C SER A 93 -12.77 -3.04 -19.73
N SER A 94 -14.08 -2.77 -19.77
CA SER A 94 -14.86 -2.60 -21.00
C SER A 94 -14.36 -1.44 -21.87
N GLN A 95 -14.17 -0.25 -21.29
CA GLN A 95 -13.64 0.91 -22.00
C GLN A 95 -12.23 0.67 -22.53
N LEU A 96 -11.39 -0.02 -21.76
CA LEU A 96 -10.04 -0.38 -22.19
C LEU A 96 -10.06 -1.34 -23.39
N LEU A 97 -10.97 -2.32 -23.38
CA LEU A 97 -11.14 -3.27 -24.49
C LEU A 97 -11.66 -2.58 -25.76
N ASP A 98 -12.61 -1.66 -25.63
CA ASP A 98 -13.14 -0.89 -26.77
C ASP A 98 -12.06 0.01 -27.39
N GLN A 99 -11.25 0.67 -26.55
CA GLN A 99 -10.10 1.44 -26.99
C GLN A 99 -9.02 0.58 -27.66
N MET A 100 -8.85 -0.68 -27.23
CA MET A 100 -7.91 -1.61 -27.86
C MET A 100 -8.43 -2.03 -29.24
N ARG A 101 -9.72 -2.34 -29.35
CA ARG A 101 -10.37 -2.74 -30.61
C ARG A 101 -10.36 -1.60 -31.63
N SER A 102 -10.60 -0.37 -31.22
CA SER A 102 -10.55 0.80 -32.11
C SER A 102 -9.13 1.04 -32.65
N ARG A 103 -8.10 0.93 -31.79
CA ARG A 103 -6.70 1.01 -32.20
C ARG A 103 -6.32 -0.05 -33.24
N LYS A 104 -6.76 -1.30 -33.05
CA LYS A 104 -6.53 -2.38 -34.02
C LYS A 104 -7.19 -2.10 -35.38
N LYS A 105 -8.39 -1.54 -35.39
CA LYS A 105 -9.10 -1.17 -36.63
C LYS A 105 -8.42 -0.05 -37.41
N GLN A 106 -7.72 0.87 -36.73
CA GLN A 106 -6.97 1.94 -37.39
C GLN A 106 -5.65 1.48 -38.00
N ILE A 107 -5.09 0.37 -37.52
CA ILE A 107 -3.81 -0.19 -37.98
C ILE A 107 -4.00 -1.13 -39.18
N MET A 108 -5.21 -1.67 -39.38
CA MET A 108 -5.53 -2.48 -40.55
C MET A 108 -6.08 -1.57 -41.66
N PRO A 109 -5.45 -1.54 -42.87
CA PRO A 109 -6.05 -0.89 -44.02
C PRO A 109 -7.33 -1.65 -44.47
N PRO A 110 -8.22 -1.00 -45.25
CA PRO A 110 -9.48 -1.59 -45.68
C PRO A 110 -9.31 -2.88 -46.49
#